data_AF-A0A317DCP8-F1
#
_entry.id   AF-A0A317DCP8-F1
#
_cell.length_a   1.000
_cell.length_b   1.000
_cell.length_c   1.000
_cell.angle_alpha   90.00
_cell.angle_beta   90.00
_cell.angle_gamma   90.00
#
_symmetry.space_group_name_H-M   'P 1'
#
loop_
_entity.id
_entity.type
_entity.pdbx_description
1 polymer ?
#
loop_
_entity_poly.entity_id
_entity_poly.type
_entity_poly.pdbx_seq_one_letter_code
_entity_poly.pdbx_strand_id
1 'polypeptide(L)'
;MRAFAVRVVLVTALVVTPAGGWAQPADAVPERLSPQPAAAAAPEAGTPRQVSILGSGDILVHPPTWRQARADARAAGRSGYDFDPIFASIRPAVESADLAICHMEAPMGPGEPKDFRRFRAPTDLAAAVRTAGYDTCSTASNHALDQGEQGVYDNLDALDAAGLRHTGTFRNATEQATPTMYQVNGVKIGHLSWAMNFNDLEPPAGKAWLANRIDVAAIRAAAAATRKAGAQIIVLSAHWGTEMQHPPDGEQQSWARQLIADPNIDLIIGHHAHVVQPFERAGDKWIAYGVGNTLARHDFPKDANREGVLAKFTFTERPDGRWVATRAEAIPIWLSLEPTIRVVDLPRTLEHLPAGDRRRARYTATMDRITGYLDSRGALAAGLHVRR
;
A
#
# COMPACT_ATOMS: atom_id res chain seq x y z
N MET A 1 31.10 9.76 82.15
CA MET A 1 30.54 8.43 81.80
C MET A 1 29.42 8.61 80.78
N ARG A 2 29.42 7.76 79.74
CA ARG A 2 28.52 7.70 78.57
C ARG A 2 28.87 8.67 77.44
N ALA A 3 28.85 8.33 76.16
CA ALA A 3 29.15 7.10 75.40
C ALA A 3 29.30 7.59 73.94
N PHE A 4 30.30 7.10 73.23
CA PHE A 4 30.59 7.43 71.82
C PHE A 4 29.56 6.80 70.86
N ALA A 5 29.21 7.52 69.79
CA ALA A 5 28.65 6.92 68.58
C ALA A 5 29.28 7.59 67.34
N VAL A 6 30.17 6.86 66.69
CA VAL A 6 30.84 7.24 65.43
C VAL A 6 29.95 6.78 64.27
N ARG A 7 29.55 7.70 63.39
CA ARG A 7 28.93 7.36 62.10
C ARG A 7 30.02 7.22 61.04
N VAL A 8 30.23 6.01 60.57
CA VAL A 8 31.08 5.68 59.42
C VAL A 8 30.22 5.82 58.15
N VAL A 9 30.66 6.67 57.23
CA VAL A 9 30.09 6.80 55.88
C VAL A 9 30.88 5.84 54.97
N LEU A 10 30.22 4.78 54.49
CA LEU A 10 30.78 3.89 53.48
C LEU A 10 30.59 4.52 52.09
N VAL A 11 31.68 4.92 51.45
CA VAL A 11 31.70 5.25 50.01
C VAL A 11 31.99 3.95 49.26
N THR A 12 30.97 3.40 48.59
CA THR A 12 31.14 2.25 47.70
C THR A 12 31.51 2.77 46.31
N ALA A 13 32.78 2.58 45.93
CA ALA A 13 33.23 2.75 44.55
C ALA A 13 32.79 1.53 43.73
N LEU A 14 31.83 1.72 42.82
CA LEU A 14 31.43 0.69 41.86
C LEU A 14 32.39 0.73 40.67
N VAL A 15 33.26 -0.27 40.56
CA VAL A 15 34.08 -0.53 39.37
C VAL A 15 33.16 -1.14 38.31
N VAL A 16 32.89 -0.41 37.24
CA VAL A 16 32.17 -0.93 36.06
C VAL A 16 33.20 -1.48 35.08
N THR A 17 33.25 -2.80 34.94
CA THR A 17 33.93 -3.48 33.83
C THR A 17 33.05 -3.43 32.57
N PRO A 18 33.61 -3.21 31.38
CA PRO A 18 32.84 -3.31 30.14
C PRO A 18 32.63 -4.79 29.80
N ALA A 19 31.45 -5.32 30.09
CA ALA A 19 31.02 -6.59 29.53
C ALA A 19 30.69 -6.39 28.04
N GLY A 20 31.56 -6.90 27.17
CA GLY A 20 31.30 -7.03 25.75
C GLY A 20 30.17 -8.03 25.51
N GLY A 21 28.94 -7.52 25.39
CA GLY A 21 27.80 -8.26 24.88
C GLY A 21 27.83 -8.24 23.36
N TRP A 22 28.21 -9.36 22.75
CA TRP A 22 27.99 -9.62 21.34
C TRP A 22 26.48 -9.64 21.12
N ALA A 23 25.94 -8.62 20.45
CA ALA A 23 24.56 -8.65 19.98
C ALA A 23 24.44 -9.82 18.97
N GLN A 24 23.68 -10.83 19.36
CA GLN A 24 23.21 -11.86 18.45
C GLN A 24 22.39 -11.16 17.34
N PRO A 25 22.56 -11.53 16.06
CA PRO A 25 21.66 -11.06 15.02
C PRO A 25 20.23 -11.44 15.39
N ALA A 26 19.32 -10.48 15.27
CA ALA A 26 17.90 -10.65 15.58
C ALA A 26 17.36 -11.93 14.92
N ASP A 27 16.77 -12.79 15.75
CA ASP A 27 16.10 -14.01 15.33
C ASP A 27 15.12 -13.70 14.20
N ALA A 28 15.27 -14.44 13.10
CA ALA A 28 14.32 -14.44 12.01
C ALA A 28 12.95 -14.81 12.57
N VAL A 29 12.02 -13.86 12.55
CA VAL A 29 10.60 -14.13 12.82
C VAL A 29 10.14 -15.14 11.76
N PRO A 30 9.47 -16.24 12.14
CA PRO A 30 8.93 -17.19 11.17
C PRO A 30 7.92 -16.47 10.28
N GLU A 31 8.29 -16.33 9.01
CA GLU A 31 7.46 -15.85 7.93
C GLU A 31 6.16 -16.68 7.93
N ARG A 32 4.99 -16.01 7.96
CA ARG A 32 3.79 -16.65 7.42
C ARG A 32 3.98 -16.74 5.90
N LEU A 33 4.83 -17.67 5.49
CA LEU A 33 4.62 -18.37 4.25
C LEU A 33 3.28 -19.08 4.42
N SER A 34 2.45 -18.94 3.40
CA SER A 34 1.31 -19.80 3.10
C SER A 34 1.56 -21.25 3.53
N PRO A 35 0.51 -22.05 3.82
CA PRO A 35 0.70 -23.49 3.94
C PRO A 35 1.58 -23.94 2.77
N GLN A 36 2.67 -24.64 3.11
CA GLN A 36 3.63 -25.18 2.16
C GLN A 36 2.89 -25.62 0.91
N PRO A 37 3.26 -25.15 -0.30
CA PRO A 37 2.57 -25.57 -1.50
C PRO A 37 2.57 -27.09 -1.48
N ALA A 38 1.38 -27.70 -1.57
CA ALA A 38 1.31 -29.06 -2.10
C ALA A 38 2.18 -29.03 -3.35
N ALA A 39 3.31 -29.75 -3.33
CA ALA A 39 4.44 -29.58 -4.24
C ALA A 39 3.94 -29.07 -5.58
N ALA A 40 4.08 -27.75 -5.82
CA ALA A 40 3.67 -27.18 -7.08
C ALA A 40 4.44 -27.98 -8.12
N ALA A 41 3.71 -28.68 -8.99
CA ALA A 41 4.32 -29.48 -10.03
C ALA A 41 5.41 -28.61 -10.66
N ALA A 42 6.64 -29.16 -10.77
CA ALA A 42 7.71 -28.47 -11.46
C ALA A 42 7.12 -27.94 -12.78
N PRO A 43 7.31 -26.65 -13.12
CA PRO A 43 6.70 -26.09 -14.31
C PRO A 43 6.97 -27.03 -15.48
N GLU A 44 5.91 -27.46 -16.16
CA GLU A 44 6.05 -28.30 -17.35
C GLU A 44 7.09 -27.63 -18.25
N ALA A 45 8.12 -28.39 -18.62
CA ALA A 45 9.23 -27.88 -19.41
C ALA A 45 8.67 -27.21 -20.67
N GLY A 46 8.77 -25.87 -20.73
CA GLY A 46 8.31 -25.08 -21.87
C GLY A 46 7.37 -23.92 -21.56
N THR A 47 6.73 -23.84 -20.38
CA THR A 47 5.87 -22.69 -20.05
C THR A 47 6.68 -21.59 -19.35
N PRO A 48 6.68 -20.34 -19.86
CA PRO A 48 7.36 -19.22 -19.21
C PRO A 48 6.85 -18.98 -17.79
N ARG A 49 7.75 -18.72 -16.84
CA ARG A 49 7.37 -18.39 -15.46
C ARG A 49 6.58 -17.09 -15.42
N GLN A 50 5.59 -17.03 -14.55
CA GLN A 50 4.74 -15.85 -14.36
C GLN A 50 4.58 -15.50 -12.88
N VAL A 51 4.40 -14.21 -12.61
CA VAL A 51 4.01 -13.69 -11.29
C VAL A 51 3.10 -12.48 -11.49
N SER A 52 2.08 -12.35 -10.67
CA SER A 52 1.10 -11.28 -10.74
C SER A 52 1.18 -10.37 -9.52
N ILE A 53 1.16 -9.06 -9.78
CA ILE A 53 1.21 -8.01 -8.78
C ILE A 53 -0.09 -7.20 -8.89
N LEU A 54 -0.74 -6.95 -7.77
CA LEU A 54 -1.93 -6.10 -7.70
C LEU A 54 -1.66 -4.90 -6.79
N GLY A 55 -1.99 -3.71 -7.27
CA GLY A 55 -2.05 -2.49 -6.46
C GLY A 55 -3.48 -2.01 -6.30
N SER A 56 -3.78 -1.37 -5.17
CA SER A 56 -5.09 -0.76 -4.91
C SER A 56 -4.97 0.73 -4.57
N GLY A 57 -6.09 1.43 -4.67
CA GLY A 57 -6.22 2.84 -4.32
C GLY A 57 -6.03 3.20 -2.84
N ASP A 58 -6.14 4.49 -2.57
CA ASP A 58 -5.95 5.09 -1.25
C ASP A 58 -6.87 4.47 -0.18
N ILE A 59 -6.28 4.15 0.98
CA ILE A 59 -6.97 3.81 2.22
C ILE A 59 -6.85 5.01 3.15
N LEU A 60 -7.89 5.85 3.15
CA LEU A 60 -8.02 7.06 3.93
C LEU A 60 -9.31 7.02 4.74
N VAL A 61 -9.19 6.79 6.04
CA VAL A 61 -10.36 6.56 6.91
C VAL A 61 -10.98 7.89 7.32
N HIS A 62 -12.30 7.99 7.18
CA HIS A 62 -13.08 9.16 7.56
C HIS A 62 -14.17 8.78 8.59
N PRO A 63 -14.82 9.75 9.25
CA PRO A 63 -15.77 9.45 10.31
C PRO A 63 -16.87 8.44 9.96
N PRO A 64 -17.46 8.49 8.76
CA PRO A 64 -18.45 7.49 8.37
C PRO A 64 -17.88 6.06 8.27
N THR A 65 -16.65 5.89 7.79
CA THR A 65 -16.08 4.55 7.56
C THR A 65 -15.72 3.87 8.89
N TRP A 66 -15.09 4.57 9.85
CA TRP A 66 -14.84 3.97 11.17
C TRP A 66 -16.13 3.84 12.01
N ARG A 67 -17.13 4.72 11.82
CA ARG A 67 -18.46 4.52 12.45
C ARG A 67 -19.14 3.26 11.94
N GLN A 68 -19.04 2.98 10.64
CA GLN A 68 -19.51 1.73 10.05
C GLN A 68 -18.76 0.55 10.66
N ALA A 69 -17.43 0.59 10.70
CA ALA A 69 -16.62 -0.48 11.30
C ALA A 69 -16.98 -0.73 12.78
N ARG A 70 -17.23 0.34 13.54
CA ARG A 70 -17.70 0.22 14.94
C ARG A 70 -19.11 -0.38 15.04
N ALA A 71 -19.98 -0.12 14.07
CA ALA A 71 -21.30 -0.74 14.00
C ALA A 71 -21.21 -2.23 13.65
N ASP A 72 -20.33 -2.58 12.72
CA ASP A 72 -20.06 -3.96 12.32
C ASP A 72 -19.47 -4.76 13.51
N ALA A 73 -18.53 -4.18 14.27
CA ALA A 73 -17.98 -4.80 15.48
C ALA A 73 -19.09 -5.10 16.51
N ARG A 74 -19.97 -4.12 16.78
CA ARG A 74 -21.10 -4.31 17.70
C ARG A 74 -22.08 -5.37 17.22
N ALA A 75 -22.37 -5.41 15.92
CA ALA A 75 -23.25 -6.44 15.34
C ALA A 75 -22.65 -7.85 15.49
N ALA A 76 -21.31 -7.96 15.50
CA ALA A 76 -20.59 -9.19 15.79
C ALA A 76 -20.35 -9.45 17.29
N GLY A 77 -20.92 -8.64 18.20
CA GLY A 77 -20.74 -8.80 19.66
C GLY A 77 -19.35 -8.43 20.17
N ARG A 78 -18.59 -7.63 19.42
CA ARG A 78 -17.21 -7.19 19.75
C ARG A 78 -17.15 -5.70 20.06
N SER A 79 -16.13 -5.29 20.80
CA SER A 79 -15.72 -3.89 20.95
C SER A 79 -14.74 -3.48 19.85
N GLY A 80 -14.42 -2.18 19.76
CA GLY A 80 -13.45 -1.66 18.79
C GLY A 80 -14.04 -1.44 17.40
N TYR A 81 -13.27 -1.74 16.38
CA TYR A 81 -13.62 -1.51 14.97
C TYR A 81 -13.48 -2.79 14.17
N ASP A 82 -14.49 -3.12 13.36
CA ASP A 82 -14.48 -4.26 12.46
C ASP A 82 -14.54 -3.78 11.01
N PHE A 83 -13.37 -3.71 10.37
CA PHE A 83 -13.29 -3.28 8.96
C PHE A 83 -13.44 -4.45 7.98
N ASP A 84 -13.40 -5.72 8.43
CA ASP A 84 -13.49 -6.89 7.54
C ASP A 84 -14.70 -6.83 6.59
N PRO A 85 -15.93 -6.51 7.07
CA PRO A 85 -17.08 -6.45 6.18
C PRO A 85 -16.96 -5.37 5.10
N ILE A 86 -16.20 -4.29 5.35
CA ILE A 86 -16.00 -3.20 4.38
C ILE A 86 -15.23 -3.69 3.16
N PHE A 87 -14.23 -4.55 3.36
CA PHE A 87 -13.36 -5.05 2.27
C PHE A 87 -13.77 -6.42 1.72
N ALA A 88 -14.74 -7.10 2.33
CA ALA A 88 -15.08 -8.48 2.00
C ALA A 88 -15.34 -8.74 0.51
N SER A 89 -15.93 -7.78 -0.22
CA SER A 89 -16.25 -7.96 -1.65
C SER A 89 -15.01 -8.03 -2.53
N ILE A 90 -13.92 -7.33 -2.19
CA ILE A 90 -12.72 -7.24 -3.05
C ILE A 90 -11.72 -8.36 -2.74
N ARG A 91 -11.85 -9.02 -1.59
CA ARG A 91 -10.93 -10.07 -1.13
C ARG A 91 -10.60 -11.11 -2.22
N PRO A 92 -11.57 -11.70 -2.94
CA PRO A 92 -11.24 -12.68 -3.97
C PRO A 92 -10.41 -12.13 -5.14
N ALA A 93 -10.55 -10.85 -5.46
CA ALA A 93 -9.74 -10.21 -6.48
C ALA A 93 -8.32 -9.94 -5.97
N VAL A 94 -8.19 -9.47 -4.72
CA VAL A 94 -6.90 -9.21 -4.05
C VAL A 94 -6.11 -10.52 -3.88
N GLU A 95 -6.72 -11.56 -3.32
CA GLU A 95 -6.11 -12.89 -3.13
C GLU A 95 -5.77 -13.62 -4.45
N SER A 96 -6.27 -13.14 -5.59
CA SER A 96 -5.94 -13.72 -6.90
C SER A 96 -4.55 -13.32 -7.40
N ALA A 97 -3.92 -12.33 -6.79
CA ALA A 97 -2.57 -11.89 -7.13
C ALA A 97 -1.53 -12.63 -6.27
N ASP A 98 -0.34 -12.84 -6.82
CA ASP A 98 0.75 -13.46 -6.06
C ASP A 98 1.40 -12.48 -5.07
N LEU A 99 1.33 -11.18 -5.36
CA LEU A 99 1.69 -10.10 -4.45
C LEU A 99 0.63 -9.00 -4.51
N ALA A 100 -0.04 -8.73 -3.39
CA ALA A 100 -1.01 -7.65 -3.26
C ALA A 100 -0.47 -6.48 -2.42
N ILE A 101 -0.44 -5.29 -3.02
CA ILE A 101 0.08 -4.04 -2.47
C ILE A 101 -1.09 -3.08 -2.19
N CYS A 102 -1.29 -2.76 -0.92
CA CYS A 102 -2.19 -1.71 -0.48
C CYS A 102 -1.49 -0.33 -0.51
N HIS A 103 -2.26 0.76 -0.46
CA HIS A 103 -1.75 2.09 -0.14
C HIS A 103 -2.37 2.58 1.16
N MET A 104 -1.58 2.63 2.22
CA MET A 104 -2.00 3.14 3.53
C MET A 104 -1.65 4.62 3.60
N GLU A 105 -2.62 5.47 3.26
CA GLU A 105 -2.40 6.91 3.17
C GLU A 105 -2.38 7.57 4.55
N ALA A 106 -3.35 7.25 5.41
CA ALA A 106 -3.40 7.79 6.77
C ALA A 106 -2.65 6.88 7.76
N PRO A 107 -1.82 7.44 8.63
CA PRO A 107 -1.16 6.66 9.67
C PRO A 107 -2.19 6.11 10.66
N MET A 108 -2.02 4.85 11.04
CA MET A 108 -2.71 4.26 12.16
C MET A 108 -2.03 4.63 13.48
N GLY A 109 -2.79 4.60 14.57
CA GLY A 109 -2.20 4.76 15.89
C GLY A 109 -3.21 4.59 17.03
N PRO A 110 -2.74 4.51 18.28
CA PRO A 110 -3.60 4.33 19.43
C PRO A 110 -4.50 5.55 19.69
N GLY A 111 -5.63 5.29 20.35
CA GLY A 111 -6.60 6.30 20.77
C GLY A 111 -7.72 6.54 19.77
N GLU A 112 -8.51 7.60 20.01
CA GLU A 112 -9.67 7.89 19.18
C GLU A 112 -9.27 8.25 17.74
N PRO A 113 -10.01 7.76 16.72
CA PRO A 113 -9.72 8.11 15.34
C PRO A 113 -9.87 9.61 15.09
N LYS A 114 -9.05 10.12 14.18
CA LYS A 114 -9.08 11.52 13.74
C LYS A 114 -9.15 11.56 12.22
N ASP A 115 -9.85 12.55 11.70
CA ASP A 115 -9.86 12.91 10.30
C ASP A 115 -9.20 14.28 10.09
N PHE A 116 -9.80 15.09 9.22
CA PHE A 116 -9.17 16.19 8.50
C PHE A 116 -8.27 17.12 9.33
N ARG A 117 -7.29 17.66 8.59
CA ARG A 117 -5.99 18.23 8.96
C ARG A 117 -4.97 17.23 9.47
N ARG A 118 -5.31 16.31 10.38
CA ARG A 118 -4.35 15.36 10.97
C ARG A 118 -4.99 14.01 11.25
N PHE A 119 -4.95 13.15 10.24
CA PHE A 119 -5.55 11.83 10.29
C PHE A 119 -4.88 10.91 11.30
N ARG A 120 -5.70 10.05 11.90
CA ARG A 120 -5.29 8.89 12.67
C ARG A 120 -6.33 7.79 12.50
N ALA A 121 -5.97 6.73 11.80
CA ALA A 121 -6.85 5.57 11.61
C ALA A 121 -6.77 4.63 12.84
N PRO A 122 -7.85 3.87 13.15
CA PRO A 122 -7.78 2.79 14.13
C PRO A 122 -6.79 1.70 13.69
N THR A 123 -6.01 1.15 14.62
CA THR A 123 -5.06 0.07 14.33
C THR A 123 -5.74 -1.24 13.90
N ASP A 124 -7.02 -1.45 14.25
CA ASP A 124 -7.83 -2.58 13.76
C ASP A 124 -7.90 -2.63 12.22
N LEU A 125 -7.69 -1.51 11.53
CA LEU A 125 -7.67 -1.45 10.08
C LEU A 125 -6.56 -2.34 9.48
N ALA A 126 -5.38 -2.44 10.11
CA ALA A 126 -4.28 -3.26 9.61
C ALA A 126 -4.69 -4.73 9.49
N ALA A 127 -5.37 -5.25 10.52
CA ALA A 127 -5.88 -6.62 10.51
C ALA A 127 -6.87 -6.85 9.38
N ALA A 128 -7.79 -5.91 9.13
CA ALA A 128 -8.76 -6.03 8.05
C ALA A 128 -8.13 -5.93 6.65
N VAL A 129 -7.11 -5.10 6.48
CA VAL A 129 -6.31 -5.04 5.24
C VAL A 129 -5.60 -6.37 5.02
N ARG A 130 -5.03 -7.00 6.06
CA ARG A 130 -4.47 -8.35 5.93
C ARG A 130 -5.55 -9.38 5.59
N THR A 131 -6.70 -9.35 6.26
CA THR A 131 -7.84 -10.26 5.98
C THR A 131 -8.40 -10.10 4.56
N ALA A 132 -8.33 -8.89 4.00
CA ALA A 132 -8.69 -8.62 2.61
C ALA A 132 -7.71 -9.25 1.60
N GLY A 133 -6.58 -9.78 2.05
CA GLY A 133 -5.62 -10.51 1.20
C GLY A 133 -4.38 -9.71 0.82
N TYR A 134 -4.18 -8.50 1.35
CA TYR A 134 -2.97 -7.73 1.06
C TYR A 134 -1.76 -8.31 1.81
N ASP A 135 -0.59 -8.21 1.17
CA ASP A 135 0.69 -8.68 1.71
C ASP A 135 1.55 -7.54 2.25
N THR A 136 1.37 -6.37 1.66
CA THR A 136 2.17 -5.21 1.97
C THR A 136 1.42 -3.91 1.71
N CYS A 137 1.89 -2.83 2.31
CA CYS A 137 1.39 -1.49 2.04
C CYS A 137 2.51 -0.52 1.70
N SER A 138 2.27 0.36 0.74
CA SER A 138 3.03 1.60 0.60
C SER A 138 2.49 2.62 1.62
N THR A 139 3.39 3.42 2.23
CA THR A 139 3.03 4.34 3.32
C THR A 139 3.50 5.78 3.12
N ALA A 140 4.30 6.07 2.09
CA ALA A 140 4.63 7.45 1.77
C ALA A 140 3.39 8.13 1.17
N SER A 141 2.85 9.11 1.88
CA SER A 141 1.73 9.94 1.47
C SER A 141 1.91 11.37 1.98
N ASN A 142 1.06 12.30 1.52
CA ASN A 142 0.97 13.62 2.12
C ASN A 142 0.55 13.59 3.61
N HIS A 143 -0.12 12.52 4.05
CA HIS A 143 -0.57 12.31 5.42
C HIS A 143 0.39 11.51 6.31
N ALA A 144 1.51 11.03 5.77
CA ALA A 144 2.46 10.16 6.46
C ALA A 144 2.96 10.72 7.82
N LEU A 145 3.00 12.05 7.96
CA LEU A 145 3.52 12.74 9.15
C LEU A 145 2.42 13.31 10.07
N ASP A 146 1.15 13.03 9.81
CA ASP A 146 0.03 13.68 10.52
C ASP A 146 0.05 13.49 12.04
N GLN A 147 0.56 12.35 12.52
CA GLN A 147 0.74 12.08 13.95
C GLN A 147 2.22 12.23 14.40
N GLY A 148 3.04 12.91 13.60
CA GLY A 148 4.46 13.11 13.83
C GLY A 148 5.29 11.83 13.77
N GLU A 149 6.49 11.87 14.31
CA GLU A 149 7.42 10.73 14.35
C GLU A 149 6.82 9.50 15.04
N GLN A 150 6.19 9.69 16.20
CA GLN A 150 5.54 8.58 16.90
C GLN A 150 4.41 7.97 16.07
N GLY A 151 3.67 8.80 15.34
CA GLY A 151 2.65 8.35 14.40
C GLY A 151 3.15 7.43 13.31
N VAL A 152 4.35 7.71 12.77
CA VAL A 152 5.00 6.81 11.82
C VAL A 152 5.29 5.48 12.49
N TYR A 153 5.85 5.48 13.70
CA TYR A 153 6.21 4.24 14.40
C TYR A 153 4.97 3.40 14.74
N ASP A 154 3.94 4.03 15.29
CA ASP A 154 2.67 3.37 15.64
C ASP A 154 2.02 2.74 14.40
N ASN A 155 2.08 3.43 13.25
CA ASN A 155 1.56 2.91 11.99
C ASN A 155 2.34 1.68 11.51
N LEU A 156 3.67 1.75 11.52
CA LEU A 156 4.52 0.63 11.11
C LEU A 156 4.37 -0.57 12.05
N ASP A 157 4.28 -0.34 13.37
CA ASP A 157 4.06 -1.38 14.37
C ASP A 157 2.69 -2.07 14.17
N ALA A 158 1.65 -1.31 13.81
CA ALA A 158 0.33 -1.87 13.50
C ALA A 158 0.36 -2.75 12.23
N LEU A 159 1.08 -2.31 11.19
CA LEU A 159 1.27 -3.11 9.97
C LEU A 159 2.05 -4.39 10.26
N ASP A 160 3.17 -4.30 10.97
CA ASP A 160 3.99 -5.45 11.35
C ASP A 160 3.21 -6.45 12.23
N ALA A 161 2.43 -5.95 13.19
CA ALA A 161 1.59 -6.80 14.04
C ALA A 161 0.50 -7.55 13.26
N ALA A 162 -0.01 -6.95 12.17
CA ALA A 162 -0.94 -7.61 11.26
C ALA A 162 -0.25 -8.55 10.25
N GLY A 163 1.09 -8.56 10.21
CA GLY A 163 1.88 -9.31 9.22
C GLY A 163 1.88 -8.67 7.83
N LEU A 164 1.65 -7.36 7.75
CA LEU A 164 1.77 -6.57 6.53
C LEU A 164 3.17 -5.96 6.45
N ARG A 165 3.92 -6.31 5.41
CA ARG A 165 5.19 -5.63 5.11
C ARG A 165 4.92 -4.18 4.69
N HIS A 166 5.91 -3.30 4.75
CA HIS A 166 5.70 -1.91 4.34
C HIS A 166 6.94 -1.23 3.77
N THR A 167 6.74 -0.11 3.08
CA THR A 167 7.80 0.81 2.63
C THR A 167 7.25 2.21 2.36
N GLY A 168 8.11 3.22 2.49
CA GLY A 168 7.79 4.64 2.24
C GLY A 168 7.96 5.52 3.47
N THR A 169 7.78 4.95 4.66
CA THR A 169 8.10 5.53 5.97
C THR A 169 8.94 4.55 6.78
N PHE A 170 9.78 5.05 7.68
CA PHE A 170 10.83 4.25 8.31
C PHE A 170 11.12 4.68 9.74
N ARG A 171 11.61 3.76 10.59
CA ARG A 171 11.99 4.01 11.98
C ARG A 171 13.39 4.58 12.13
N ASN A 172 14.24 4.40 11.13
CA ASN A 172 15.61 4.94 11.08
C ASN A 172 16.18 4.93 9.65
N ALA A 173 17.33 5.57 9.47
CA ALA A 173 18.04 5.65 8.19
C ALA A 173 18.47 4.28 7.64
N THR A 174 18.79 3.31 8.50
CA THR A 174 19.19 1.96 8.06
C THR A 174 18.01 1.21 7.45
N GLU A 175 16.83 1.31 8.06
CA GLU A 175 15.59 0.76 7.53
C GLU A 175 15.25 1.40 6.17
N GLN A 176 15.39 2.72 6.05
CA GLN A 176 15.16 3.45 4.79
C GLN A 176 16.13 3.06 3.67
N ALA A 177 17.39 2.77 4.01
CA ALA A 177 18.41 2.35 3.05
C ALA A 177 18.30 0.86 2.67
N THR A 178 17.50 0.06 3.39
CA THR A 178 17.35 -1.38 3.15
C THR A 178 16.24 -1.62 2.13
N PRO A 179 16.53 -2.23 0.96
CA PRO A 179 15.49 -2.48 -0.05
C PRO A 179 14.37 -3.37 0.49
N THR A 180 13.13 -2.90 0.39
CA THR A 180 11.95 -3.73 0.66
C THR A 180 11.78 -4.72 -0.50
N MET A 181 12.04 -6.00 -0.22
CA MET A 181 11.94 -7.08 -1.19
C MET A 181 10.99 -8.18 -0.71
N TYR A 182 10.32 -8.82 -1.66
CA TYR A 182 9.45 -9.97 -1.46
C TYR A 182 9.92 -11.15 -2.31
N GLN A 183 9.79 -12.35 -1.78
CA GLN A 183 10.08 -13.59 -2.50
C GLN A 183 8.76 -14.29 -2.82
N VAL A 184 8.34 -14.22 -4.07
CA VAL A 184 7.01 -14.70 -4.51
C VAL A 184 7.18 -15.65 -5.68
N ASN A 185 6.74 -16.91 -5.56
CA ASN A 185 6.89 -17.95 -6.60
C ASN A 185 8.34 -18.07 -7.15
N GLY A 186 9.33 -17.90 -6.27
CA GLY A 186 10.75 -17.93 -6.64
C GLY A 186 11.22 -16.69 -7.43
N VAL A 187 10.46 -15.60 -7.43
CA VAL A 187 10.81 -14.30 -8.04
C VAL A 187 11.03 -13.26 -6.92
N LYS A 188 12.12 -12.50 -7.01
CA LYS A 188 12.38 -11.37 -6.10
C LYS A 188 11.75 -10.09 -6.62
N ILE A 189 10.82 -9.50 -5.87
CA ILE A 189 10.13 -8.27 -6.24
C ILE A 189 10.54 -7.17 -5.27
N GLY A 190 11.09 -6.07 -5.77
CA GLY A 190 11.38 -4.87 -5.00
C GLY A 190 10.22 -3.88 -5.02
N HIS A 191 10.03 -3.15 -3.92
CA HIS A 191 8.97 -2.14 -3.81
C HIS A 191 9.53 -0.85 -3.22
N LEU A 192 9.22 0.26 -3.90
CA LEU A 192 9.58 1.61 -3.52
C LEU A 192 8.30 2.41 -3.29
N SER A 193 8.30 3.30 -2.29
CA SER A 193 7.18 4.21 -2.02
C SER A 193 7.68 5.61 -1.71
N TRP A 194 7.11 6.61 -2.40
CA TRP A 194 7.50 8.02 -2.33
C TRP A 194 6.28 8.94 -2.49
N ALA A 195 6.26 10.07 -1.78
CA ALA A 195 5.18 11.06 -1.83
C ALA A 195 5.66 12.43 -2.30
N MET A 196 4.82 13.20 -2.99
CA MET A 196 5.20 14.53 -3.50
C MET A 196 5.53 15.54 -2.38
N ASN A 197 4.81 15.48 -1.26
CA ASN A 197 5.00 16.33 -0.09
C ASN A 197 4.40 15.67 1.16
N PHE A 198 4.39 16.38 2.29
CA PHE A 198 3.76 15.96 3.55
C PHE A 198 2.78 17.04 4.06
N ASN A 199 2.00 17.63 3.15
CA ASN A 199 1.19 18.82 3.40
C ASN A 199 2.03 19.98 3.96
N ASP A 200 1.68 20.48 5.15
CA ASP A 200 2.37 21.56 5.86
C ASP A 200 3.39 21.06 6.91
N LEU A 201 3.73 19.77 6.87
CA LEU A 201 4.67 19.14 7.78
C LEU A 201 6.00 18.82 7.09
N GLU A 202 7.06 18.75 7.89
CA GLU A 202 8.36 18.25 7.45
C GLU A 202 8.88 17.24 8.48
N PRO A 203 9.69 16.25 8.06
CA PRO A 203 10.37 15.40 9.00
C PRO A 203 11.23 16.22 9.98
N PRO A 204 11.39 15.78 11.25
CA PRO A 204 12.28 16.45 12.18
C PRO A 204 13.71 16.61 11.61
N ALA A 205 14.42 17.65 12.04
CA ALA A 205 15.80 17.88 11.60
C ALA A 205 16.68 16.63 11.76
N GLY A 206 17.41 16.26 10.69
CA GLY A 206 18.24 15.06 10.64
C GLY A 206 17.47 13.74 10.44
N LYS A 207 16.15 13.79 10.27
CA LYS A 207 15.27 12.62 10.08
C LYS A 207 14.55 12.62 8.74
N ALA A 208 15.17 13.14 7.68
CA ALA A 208 14.61 13.08 6.32
C ALA A 208 14.30 11.64 5.86
N TRP A 209 14.94 10.63 6.47
CA TRP A 209 14.64 9.22 6.27
C TRP A 209 13.29 8.77 6.82
N LEU A 210 12.59 9.57 7.63
CA LEU A 210 11.33 9.19 8.28
C LEU A 210 10.21 8.91 7.26
N ALA A 211 10.19 9.67 6.17
CA ALA A 211 9.26 9.50 5.06
C ALA A 211 9.92 9.93 3.75
N ASN A 212 9.76 9.13 2.70
CA ASN A 212 10.36 9.39 1.40
C ASN A 212 9.58 10.46 0.62
N ARG A 213 10.23 11.59 0.30
CA ARG A 213 9.68 12.66 -0.55
C ARG A 213 10.24 12.60 -1.96
N ILE A 214 9.39 12.60 -2.98
CA ILE A 214 9.75 12.41 -4.40
C ILE A 214 10.93 13.29 -4.77
N ASP A 215 12.01 12.62 -5.17
CA ASP A 215 13.18 13.18 -5.83
C ASP A 215 13.61 12.16 -6.89
N VAL A 216 13.65 12.58 -8.15
CA VAL A 216 13.91 11.66 -9.27
C VAL A 216 15.26 10.97 -9.14
N ALA A 217 16.31 11.69 -8.70
CA ALA A 217 17.64 11.11 -8.57
C ALA A 217 17.70 10.10 -7.42
N ALA A 218 17.08 10.42 -6.28
CA ALA A 218 17.00 9.53 -5.13
C ALA A 218 16.21 8.25 -5.43
N ILE A 219 15.08 8.36 -6.13
CA ILE A 219 14.27 7.20 -6.55
C ILE A 219 15.10 6.30 -7.49
N ARG A 220 15.80 6.87 -8.46
CA ARG A 220 16.67 6.10 -9.37
C ARG A 220 17.80 5.40 -8.62
N ALA A 221 18.43 6.09 -7.66
CA ALA A 221 19.45 5.48 -6.81
C ALA A 221 18.90 4.31 -5.98
N ALA A 222 17.71 4.48 -5.38
CA ALA A 222 17.02 3.42 -4.64
C ALA A 222 16.65 2.23 -5.54
N ALA A 223 16.16 2.49 -6.75
CA ALA A 223 15.85 1.44 -7.73
C ALA A 223 17.11 0.66 -8.16
N ALA A 224 18.23 1.36 -8.41
CA ALA A 224 19.50 0.72 -8.73
C ALA A 224 20.04 -0.12 -7.57
N ALA A 225 19.95 0.37 -6.32
CA ALA A 225 20.34 -0.39 -5.14
C ALA A 225 19.47 -1.64 -4.95
N THR A 226 18.17 -1.51 -5.16
CA THR A 226 17.20 -2.62 -5.10
C THR A 226 17.47 -3.66 -6.17
N ARG A 227 17.79 -3.24 -7.39
CA ARG A 227 18.21 -4.13 -8.49
C ARG A 227 19.49 -4.87 -8.14
N LYS A 228 20.50 -4.16 -7.61
CA LYS A 228 21.78 -4.74 -7.18
C LYS A 228 21.60 -5.77 -6.04
N ALA A 229 20.60 -5.58 -5.18
CA ALA A 229 20.23 -6.54 -4.14
C ALA A 229 19.52 -7.80 -4.69
N GLY A 230 19.25 -7.86 -5.99
CA GLY A 230 18.75 -9.04 -6.69
C GLY A 230 17.27 -8.99 -7.04
N ALA A 231 16.61 -7.83 -6.95
CA ALA A 231 15.23 -7.70 -7.43
C ALA A 231 15.15 -7.99 -8.94
N GLN A 232 14.15 -8.76 -9.35
CA GLN A 232 13.86 -9.12 -10.74
C GLN A 232 12.75 -8.26 -11.32
N ILE A 233 11.83 -7.78 -10.47
CA ILE A 233 10.80 -6.79 -10.80
C ILE A 233 10.85 -5.69 -9.74
N ILE A 234 10.74 -4.42 -10.12
CA ILE A 234 10.63 -3.30 -9.18
C ILE A 234 9.37 -2.49 -9.45
N VAL A 235 8.56 -2.34 -8.41
CA VAL A 235 7.32 -1.55 -8.41
C VAL A 235 7.55 -0.26 -7.63
N LEU A 236 7.19 0.86 -8.24
CA LEU A 236 7.18 2.17 -7.58
C LEU A 236 5.73 2.58 -7.29
N SER A 237 5.40 2.68 -6.00
CA SER A 237 4.19 3.33 -5.51
C SER A 237 4.45 4.83 -5.33
N ALA A 238 3.78 5.67 -6.12
CA ALA A 238 4.01 7.13 -6.10
C ALA A 238 2.74 7.87 -5.66
N HIS A 239 2.81 8.61 -4.57
CA HIS A 239 1.69 9.39 -4.05
C HIS A 239 1.81 10.84 -4.53
N TRP A 240 1.08 11.19 -5.60
CA TRP A 240 1.36 12.38 -6.42
C TRP A 240 0.16 12.92 -7.21
N GLY A 241 0.37 14.07 -7.86
CA GLY A 241 -0.61 14.68 -8.76
C GLY A 241 -1.57 15.62 -8.05
N THR A 242 -2.52 16.15 -8.80
CA THR A 242 -3.52 17.09 -8.28
C THR A 242 -4.77 16.32 -7.84
N GLU A 243 -5.19 16.51 -6.59
CA GLU A 243 -6.44 15.93 -6.06
C GLU A 243 -7.64 16.25 -6.96
N MET A 244 -8.52 15.27 -7.12
CA MET A 244 -9.77 15.37 -7.88
C MET A 244 -9.60 15.64 -9.39
N GLN A 245 -8.39 15.46 -9.94
CA GLN A 245 -8.10 15.66 -11.35
C GLN A 245 -7.88 14.32 -12.08
N HIS A 246 -8.78 13.95 -12.98
CA HIS A 246 -8.65 12.71 -13.76
C HIS A 246 -7.46 12.73 -14.75
N PRO A 247 -7.23 13.79 -15.54
CA PRO A 247 -6.01 13.87 -16.34
C PRO A 247 -4.78 14.12 -15.45
N PRO A 248 -3.68 13.37 -15.61
CA PRO A 248 -2.48 13.62 -14.82
C PRO A 248 -1.91 15.00 -15.13
N ASP A 249 -1.48 15.74 -14.11
CA ASP A 249 -0.94 17.08 -14.31
C ASP A 249 0.48 17.06 -14.94
N GLY A 250 1.02 18.25 -15.22
CA GLY A 250 2.31 18.38 -15.90
C GLY A 250 3.50 17.85 -15.09
N GLU A 251 3.45 17.99 -13.76
CA GLU A 251 4.53 17.53 -12.87
C GLU A 251 4.50 16.01 -12.73
N GLN A 252 3.31 15.45 -12.50
CA GLN A 252 3.06 14.02 -12.47
C GLN A 252 3.50 13.34 -13.78
N GLN A 253 3.15 13.92 -14.94
CA GLN A 253 3.62 13.43 -16.25
C GLN A 253 5.13 13.57 -16.45
N SER A 254 5.76 14.59 -15.87
CA SER A 254 7.21 14.79 -15.94
C SER A 254 7.95 13.72 -15.13
N TRP A 255 7.55 13.51 -13.87
CA TRP A 255 8.13 12.47 -13.02
C TRP A 255 7.92 11.08 -13.60
N ALA A 256 6.69 10.75 -14.01
CA ALA A 256 6.37 9.44 -14.57
C ALA A 256 7.24 9.10 -15.79
N ARG A 257 7.41 10.03 -16.73
CA ARG A 257 8.29 9.83 -17.91
C ARG A 257 9.74 9.62 -17.54
N GLN A 258 10.27 10.39 -16.59
CA GLN A 258 11.66 10.25 -16.15
C GLN A 258 11.91 8.94 -15.40
N LEU A 259 10.97 8.52 -14.56
CA LEU A 259 11.10 7.35 -13.70
C LEU A 259 10.87 6.05 -14.48
N ILE A 260 9.84 5.97 -15.33
CA ILE A 260 9.57 4.75 -16.10
C ILE A 260 10.68 4.43 -17.12
N ALA A 261 11.38 5.47 -17.60
CA ALA A 261 12.52 5.32 -18.49
C ALA A 261 13.75 4.72 -17.80
N ASP A 262 13.83 4.74 -16.47
CA ASP A 262 14.91 4.08 -15.74
C ASP A 262 14.81 2.56 -15.93
N PRO A 263 15.87 1.87 -16.40
CA PRO A 263 15.83 0.43 -16.65
C PRO A 263 15.55 -0.41 -15.40
N ASN A 264 15.70 0.15 -14.20
CA ASN A 264 15.46 -0.55 -12.95
C ASN A 264 14.00 -0.52 -12.51
N ILE A 265 13.15 0.41 -12.98
CA ILE A 265 11.74 0.52 -12.57
C ILE A 265 10.85 -0.16 -13.62
N ASP A 266 10.04 -1.15 -13.23
CA ASP A 266 9.26 -1.96 -14.18
C ASP A 266 7.77 -1.58 -14.21
N LEU A 267 7.27 -1.01 -13.12
CA LEU A 267 5.87 -0.60 -12.95
C LEU A 267 5.77 0.60 -12.03
N ILE A 268 4.91 1.54 -12.37
CA ILE A 268 4.51 2.66 -11.51
C ILE A 268 3.02 2.53 -11.19
N ILE A 269 2.67 2.61 -9.91
CA ILE A 269 1.30 2.68 -9.41
C ILE A 269 1.15 3.97 -8.62
N GLY A 270 0.27 4.85 -9.09
CA GLY A 270 0.06 6.16 -8.51
C GLY A 270 -1.19 6.25 -7.64
N HIS A 271 -1.13 7.13 -6.64
CA HIS A 271 -2.16 7.36 -5.61
C HIS A 271 -2.41 8.88 -5.47
N HIS A 272 -3.01 9.34 -4.36
CA HIS A 272 -3.25 10.76 -3.99
C HIS A 272 -4.37 11.48 -4.74
N ALA A 273 -4.49 11.28 -6.06
CA ALA A 273 -5.47 12.04 -6.86
C ALA A 273 -6.93 11.82 -6.39
N HIS A 274 -7.20 10.80 -5.56
CA HIS A 274 -8.52 10.41 -5.05
C HIS A 274 -9.58 10.15 -6.13
N VAL A 275 -9.15 10.02 -7.38
CA VAL A 275 -9.96 9.69 -8.55
C VAL A 275 -9.17 8.75 -9.45
N VAL A 276 -9.86 7.99 -10.28
CA VAL A 276 -9.22 7.11 -11.26
C VAL A 276 -8.61 7.96 -12.38
N GLN A 277 -7.33 7.77 -12.63
CA GLN A 277 -6.57 8.42 -13.71
C GLN A 277 -6.18 7.38 -14.78
N PRO A 278 -5.76 7.80 -15.99
CA PRO A 278 -5.39 6.89 -17.06
C PRO A 278 -4.29 5.90 -16.68
N PHE A 279 -4.31 4.77 -17.36
CA PHE A 279 -3.13 3.92 -17.48
C PHE A 279 -2.42 4.25 -18.79
N GLU A 280 -1.11 4.10 -18.82
CA GLU A 280 -0.31 4.33 -20.00
C GLU A 280 0.74 3.23 -20.13
N ARG A 281 0.87 2.67 -21.34
CA ARG A 281 1.92 1.72 -21.66
C ARG A 281 3.13 2.48 -22.20
N ALA A 282 4.26 2.35 -21.52
CA ALA A 282 5.54 2.92 -21.92
C ALA A 282 6.49 1.80 -22.37
N GLY A 283 6.40 1.42 -23.64
CA GLY A 283 7.10 0.26 -24.19
C GLY A 283 6.62 -1.06 -23.57
N ASP A 284 7.50 -1.75 -22.84
CA ASP A 284 7.21 -3.00 -22.14
C ASP A 284 6.72 -2.80 -20.69
N LYS A 285 6.60 -1.54 -20.24
CA LYS A 285 6.26 -1.16 -18.87
C LYS A 285 4.92 -0.44 -18.80
N TRP A 286 4.37 -0.35 -17.60
CA TRP A 286 3.10 0.33 -17.36
C TRP A 286 3.21 1.43 -16.30
N ILE A 287 2.41 2.46 -16.50
CA ILE A 287 2.14 3.52 -15.54
C ILE A 287 0.63 3.48 -15.26
N ALA A 288 0.23 3.25 -14.02
CA ALA A 288 -1.09 3.59 -13.53
C ALA A 288 -0.98 4.93 -12.81
N TYR A 289 -1.44 6.03 -13.41
CA TYR A 289 -1.18 7.37 -12.87
C TYR A 289 -1.84 7.62 -11.50
N GLY A 290 -3.03 7.06 -11.31
CA GLY A 290 -3.87 7.21 -10.13
C GLY A 290 -4.94 6.13 -10.12
N VAL A 291 -4.97 5.28 -9.10
CA VAL A 291 -5.90 4.14 -9.00
C VAL A 291 -7.17 4.45 -8.19
N GLY A 292 -7.40 5.72 -7.84
CA GLY A 292 -8.57 6.18 -7.07
C GLY A 292 -8.54 5.72 -5.62
N ASN A 293 -9.70 5.61 -4.98
CA ASN A 293 -9.82 5.24 -3.57
C ASN A 293 -10.22 3.77 -3.42
N THR A 294 -9.53 3.04 -2.55
CA THR A 294 -10.05 1.75 -2.05
C THR A 294 -11.06 2.00 -0.94
N LEU A 295 -10.71 2.85 0.03
CA LEU A 295 -11.59 3.25 1.11
C LEU A 295 -11.35 4.72 1.44
N ALA A 296 -12.21 5.60 0.91
CA ALA A 296 -12.27 7.00 1.33
C ALA A 296 -13.71 7.53 1.22
N ARG A 297 -14.24 8.06 2.34
CA ARG A 297 -15.55 8.73 2.39
C ARG A 297 -15.32 10.21 2.72
N HIS A 298 -14.90 10.96 1.71
CA HIS A 298 -14.75 12.41 1.76
C HIS A 298 -16.04 13.12 2.22
N ASP A 299 -15.93 14.32 2.78
CA ASP A 299 -17.07 15.08 3.31
C ASP A 299 -18.13 15.40 2.25
N PHE A 300 -17.67 15.64 1.02
CA PHE A 300 -18.52 15.82 -0.16
C PHE A 300 -18.34 14.63 -1.11
N PRO A 301 -19.01 13.50 -0.83
CA PRO A 301 -18.90 12.33 -1.68
C PRO A 301 -19.55 12.64 -3.04
N LYS A 302 -18.79 12.47 -4.10
CA LYS A 302 -19.25 12.50 -5.49
C LYS A 302 -18.89 11.16 -6.12
N ASP A 303 -19.41 10.87 -7.29
CA ASP A 303 -19.12 9.58 -7.92
C ASP A 303 -17.61 9.39 -8.12
N ALA A 304 -16.90 10.41 -8.61
CA ALA A 304 -15.46 10.36 -8.89
C ALA A 304 -14.58 9.96 -7.69
N ASN A 305 -14.88 10.42 -6.46
CA ASN A 305 -14.06 10.08 -5.28
C ASN A 305 -14.52 8.82 -4.54
N ARG A 306 -15.46 8.08 -5.13
CA ARG A 306 -15.90 6.75 -4.67
C ARG A 306 -15.49 5.65 -5.64
N GLU A 307 -14.88 6.02 -6.74
CA GLU A 307 -14.36 5.13 -7.77
C GLU A 307 -12.91 4.76 -7.45
N GLY A 308 -12.58 3.50 -7.71
CA GLY A 308 -11.21 3.01 -7.59
C GLY A 308 -10.99 1.83 -8.52
N VAL A 309 -9.74 1.38 -8.58
CA VAL A 309 -9.34 0.24 -9.41
C VAL A 309 -8.38 -0.63 -8.62
N LEU A 310 -8.60 -1.94 -8.65
CA LEU A 310 -7.55 -2.91 -8.34
C LEU A 310 -6.77 -3.15 -9.63
N ALA A 311 -5.53 -2.67 -9.67
CA ALA A 311 -4.67 -2.69 -10.85
C ALA A 311 -3.75 -3.91 -10.80
N LYS A 312 -4.05 -4.94 -11.61
CA LYS A 312 -3.32 -6.20 -11.64
C LYS A 312 -2.44 -6.30 -12.88
N PHE A 313 -1.16 -6.56 -12.69
CA PHE A 313 -0.17 -6.74 -13.74
C PHE A 313 0.43 -8.15 -13.63
N THR A 314 0.38 -8.92 -14.71
CA THR A 314 1.06 -10.22 -14.79
C THR A 314 2.37 -10.04 -15.54
N PHE A 315 3.46 -10.38 -14.86
CA PHE A 315 4.79 -10.39 -15.42
C PHE A 315 5.14 -11.79 -15.90
N THR A 316 5.82 -11.87 -17.05
CA THR A 316 6.32 -13.11 -17.62
C THR A 316 7.82 -13.01 -17.84
N GLU A 317 8.54 -14.06 -17.44
CA GLU A 317 9.97 -14.19 -17.71
C GLU A 317 10.21 -14.46 -19.20
N ARG A 318 11.03 -13.62 -19.84
CA ARG A 318 11.48 -13.81 -21.22
C ARG A 318 12.68 -14.77 -21.25
N PRO A 319 12.99 -15.36 -22.43
CA PRO A 319 14.16 -16.23 -22.59
C PRO A 319 15.51 -15.57 -22.24
N ASP A 320 15.58 -14.23 -22.30
CA ASP A 320 16.76 -13.45 -21.90
C ASP A 320 16.83 -13.18 -20.38
N GLY A 321 15.92 -13.76 -19.59
CA GLY A 321 15.82 -13.63 -18.14
C GLY A 321 15.15 -12.33 -17.66
N ARG A 322 14.74 -11.43 -18.57
CA ARG A 322 14.03 -10.20 -18.18
C ARG A 322 12.55 -10.48 -17.92
N TRP A 323 12.00 -9.77 -16.96
CA TRP A 323 10.57 -9.82 -16.66
C TRP A 323 9.86 -8.65 -17.32
N VAL A 324 8.71 -8.91 -17.96
CA VAL A 324 7.89 -7.87 -18.58
C VAL A 324 6.42 -8.06 -18.24
N ALA A 325 5.68 -6.97 -18.10
CA ALA A 325 4.24 -7.00 -17.87
C ALA A 325 3.50 -7.37 -19.16
N THR A 326 3.12 -8.64 -19.30
CA THR A 326 2.45 -9.20 -20.49
C THR A 326 0.94 -9.03 -20.45
N ARG A 327 0.37 -8.86 -19.25
CA ARG A 327 -1.06 -8.59 -19.06
C ARG A 327 -1.24 -7.47 -18.05
N ALA A 328 -2.05 -6.48 -18.41
CA ALA A 328 -2.56 -5.46 -17.51
C ALA A 328 -4.08 -5.64 -17.39
N GLU A 329 -4.58 -5.68 -16.17
CA GLU A 329 -5.99 -5.83 -15.85
C GLU A 329 -6.41 -4.77 -14.83
N ALA A 330 -7.54 -4.12 -15.09
CA ALA A 330 -8.19 -3.22 -14.15
C ALA A 330 -9.50 -3.86 -13.67
N ILE A 331 -9.67 -3.94 -12.35
CA ILE A 331 -10.90 -4.41 -11.72
C ILE A 331 -11.56 -3.18 -11.07
N PRO A 332 -12.62 -2.62 -11.69
CA PRO A 332 -13.32 -1.46 -11.14
C PRO A 332 -13.93 -1.77 -9.77
N ILE A 333 -13.68 -0.88 -8.81
CA ILE A 333 -14.30 -0.93 -7.49
C ILE A 333 -15.06 0.34 -7.18
N TRP A 334 -15.99 0.24 -6.24
CA TRP A 334 -16.84 1.34 -5.82
C TRP A 334 -17.09 1.33 -4.32
N LEU A 335 -16.97 2.50 -3.69
CA LEU A 335 -17.43 2.67 -2.32
C LEU A 335 -18.94 2.88 -2.29
N SER A 336 -19.69 1.80 -2.00
CA SER A 336 -21.10 1.92 -1.65
C SER A 336 -21.22 2.60 -0.29
N LEU A 337 -22.18 3.51 -0.16
CA LEU A 337 -22.47 4.21 1.09
C LEU A 337 -23.76 3.71 1.76
N GLU A 338 -24.59 3.00 1.00
CA GLU A 338 -25.90 2.52 1.44
C GLU A 338 -26.11 1.05 1.00
N PRO A 339 -26.86 0.25 1.79
CA PRO A 339 -27.37 0.58 3.13
C PRO A 339 -26.26 0.65 4.19
N THR A 340 -25.09 0.09 3.89
CA THR A 340 -23.88 0.16 4.71
C THR A 340 -22.69 0.53 3.84
N ILE A 341 -21.64 1.08 4.46
CA ILE A 341 -20.42 1.42 3.73
C ILE A 341 -19.65 0.15 3.39
N ARG A 342 -19.45 -0.13 2.10
CA ARG A 342 -18.77 -1.33 1.60
C ARG A 342 -17.98 -0.98 0.34
N VAL A 343 -16.76 -1.51 0.22
CA VAL A 343 -16.03 -1.54 -1.04
C VAL A 343 -16.60 -2.67 -1.87
N VAL A 344 -17.01 -2.37 -3.10
CA VAL A 344 -17.72 -3.30 -3.99
C VAL A 344 -16.82 -3.60 -5.18
N ASP A 345 -16.56 -4.89 -5.41
CA ASP A 345 -16.03 -5.40 -6.70
C ASP A 345 -17.17 -5.30 -7.72
N LEU A 346 -17.10 -4.32 -8.63
CA LEU A 346 -18.21 -4.01 -9.53
C LEU A 346 -18.52 -5.16 -10.50
N PRO A 347 -17.54 -5.73 -11.24
CA PRO A 347 -17.79 -6.85 -12.14
C PRO A 347 -18.43 -8.04 -11.43
N ARG A 348 -17.81 -8.51 -10.35
CA ARG A 348 -18.31 -9.67 -9.59
C ARG A 348 -19.70 -9.42 -9.04
N THR A 349 -19.96 -8.22 -8.53
CA THR A 349 -21.28 -7.88 -7.98
C THR A 349 -22.33 -7.86 -9.08
N LEU A 350 -22.04 -7.26 -10.24
CA LEU A 350 -22.96 -7.22 -11.38
C LEU A 350 -23.31 -8.60 -11.92
N GLU A 351 -22.41 -9.57 -11.90
CA GLU A 351 -22.71 -10.96 -12.28
C GLU A 351 -23.81 -11.58 -11.40
N HIS A 352 -23.84 -11.24 -10.12
CA HIS A 352 -24.73 -11.86 -9.13
C HIS A 352 -25.97 -11.02 -8.79
N LEU A 353 -26.05 -9.76 -9.26
CA LEU A 353 -27.21 -8.90 -9.02
C LEU A 353 -28.45 -9.34 -9.84
N PRO A 354 -29.64 -9.46 -9.24
CA PRO A 354 -30.87 -9.75 -9.97
C PRO A 354 -31.15 -8.70 -11.07
N ALA A 355 -31.70 -9.11 -12.21
CA ALA A 355 -31.93 -8.22 -13.35
C ALA A 355 -32.74 -6.95 -13.03
N GLY A 356 -33.68 -7.02 -12.07
CA GLY A 356 -34.49 -5.87 -11.63
C GLY A 356 -33.86 -5.01 -10.53
N ASP A 357 -32.64 -5.30 -10.07
CA ASP A 357 -31.98 -4.54 -9.02
C ASP A 357 -31.56 -3.15 -9.55
N ARG A 358 -32.07 -2.10 -8.91
CA ARG A 358 -31.83 -0.69 -9.28
C ARG A 358 -30.34 -0.31 -9.26
N ARG A 359 -29.50 -1.04 -8.51
CA ARG A 359 -28.05 -0.81 -8.46
C ARG A 359 -27.35 -1.15 -9.76
N ARG A 360 -27.88 -2.08 -10.57
CA ARG A 360 -27.25 -2.50 -11.84
C ARG A 360 -26.94 -1.32 -12.74
N ALA A 361 -27.93 -0.44 -12.98
CA ALA A 361 -27.75 0.74 -13.82
C ALA A 361 -26.63 1.66 -13.32
N ARG A 362 -26.56 1.89 -12.00
CA ARG A 362 -25.50 2.70 -11.38
C ARG A 362 -24.14 2.03 -11.53
N TYR A 363 -24.02 0.75 -11.19
CA TYR A 363 -22.76 0.03 -11.23
C TYR A 363 -22.22 -0.11 -12.65
N THR A 364 -23.08 -0.39 -13.63
CA THR A 364 -22.69 -0.37 -15.05
C THR A 364 -22.20 1.01 -15.47
N ALA A 365 -22.94 2.09 -15.16
CA ALA A 365 -22.51 3.45 -15.48
C ALA A 365 -21.18 3.84 -14.81
N THR A 366 -20.95 3.38 -13.56
CA THR A 366 -19.68 3.57 -12.86
C THR A 366 -18.54 2.82 -13.56
N MET A 367 -18.73 1.56 -13.97
CA MET A 367 -17.70 0.83 -14.71
C MET A 367 -17.37 1.50 -16.04
N ASP A 368 -18.36 2.01 -16.76
CA ASP A 368 -18.14 2.69 -18.05
C ASP A 368 -17.38 4.01 -17.85
N ARG A 369 -17.67 4.78 -16.79
CA ARG A 369 -16.86 5.97 -16.44
C ARG A 369 -15.42 5.62 -16.11
N ILE A 370 -15.21 4.65 -15.22
CA ILE A 370 -13.86 4.16 -14.85
C ILE A 370 -13.10 3.72 -16.10
N THR A 371 -13.76 2.95 -16.99
CA THR A 371 -13.17 2.52 -18.26
C THR A 371 -12.73 3.72 -19.12
N GLY A 372 -13.58 4.75 -19.23
CA GLY A 372 -13.26 5.97 -19.97
C GLY A 372 -12.07 6.74 -19.38
N TYR A 373 -11.97 6.84 -18.06
CA TYR A 373 -10.81 7.48 -17.41
C TYR A 373 -9.52 6.69 -17.65
N LEU A 374 -9.56 5.37 -17.46
CA LEU A 374 -8.44 4.47 -17.70
C LEU A 374 -7.91 4.56 -19.13
N ASP A 375 -8.83 4.65 -20.11
CA ASP A 375 -8.50 4.70 -21.54
C ASP A 375 -8.16 6.10 -22.07
N SER A 376 -8.23 7.15 -21.24
CA SER A 376 -8.03 8.53 -21.72
C SER A 376 -6.61 8.81 -22.30
N ARG A 377 -5.68 7.84 -22.18
CA ARG A 377 -4.36 7.84 -22.83
C ARG A 377 -4.10 6.58 -23.67
N GLY A 378 -5.16 5.91 -24.14
CA GLY A 378 -5.08 4.77 -25.08
C GLY A 378 -4.74 3.42 -24.44
N ALA A 379 -5.02 3.24 -23.16
CA ALA A 379 -4.67 2.03 -22.42
C ALA A 379 -5.30 0.76 -23.00
N LEU A 380 -6.56 0.82 -23.43
CA LEU A 380 -7.28 -0.35 -23.98
C LEU A 380 -6.64 -0.81 -25.28
N ALA A 381 -6.35 0.12 -26.18
CA ALA A 381 -5.64 -0.16 -27.43
C ALA A 381 -4.22 -0.69 -27.17
N ALA A 382 -3.60 -0.28 -26.06
CA ALA A 382 -2.29 -0.77 -25.63
C ALA A 382 -2.32 -2.14 -24.90
N GLY A 383 -3.51 -2.72 -24.69
CA GLY A 383 -3.70 -4.06 -24.13
C GLY A 383 -4.18 -4.10 -22.67
N LEU A 384 -4.63 -2.98 -22.09
CA LEU A 384 -5.32 -3.00 -20.81
C LEU A 384 -6.67 -3.72 -20.94
N HIS A 385 -6.91 -4.71 -20.09
CA HIS A 385 -8.20 -5.37 -19.96
C HIS A 385 -8.96 -4.82 -18.76
N VAL A 386 -10.12 -4.20 -18.98
CA VAL A 386 -11.03 -3.84 -17.87
C VAL A 386 -12.02 -4.99 -17.68
N ARG A 387 -12.01 -5.61 -16.50
CA ARG A 387 -12.95 -6.68 -16.15
C ARG A 387 -14.38 -6.11 -16.12
N ARG A 388 -15.34 -6.85 -16.68
CA ARG A 388 -16.75 -6.43 -16.81
C ARG A 388 -17.70 -7.41 -16.16
#